data_AF-A0A2T5MGN8-F1
#
_entry.id   AF-A0A2T5MGN8-F1
#
_cell.length_a   1.000
_cell.length_b   1.000
_cell.length_c   1.000
_cell.angle_alpha   90.00
_cell.angle_beta   90.00
_cell.angle_gamma   90.00
#
_symmetry.space_group_name_H-M   'P 1'
#
loop_
_entity.id
_entity.type
_entity.pdbx_description
1 polymer ?
#
loop_
_entity_poly.entity_id
_entity_poly.type
_entity_poly.pdbx_seq_one_letter_code
_entity_poly.pdbx_strand_id
1 'polypeptide(L)'
;MYFRAGQYPALTGKPKAEQRKIVAAAIRTYNKHSSLRFFAVLIVLLGSIPLVSNFWGYTGLRNVWSLLWPLACGLIFYVYELWEINGPVLRAVDQYVATLAQQCIQPDAPASGGSAG
;
A
#
# COMPACT_ATOMS: atom_id res chain seq x y z
N MET A 1 -7.47 0.48 13.58
CA MET A 1 -7.53 0.72 12.12
C MET A 1 -6.90 2.06 11.84
N TYR A 2 -5.97 2.12 10.89
CA TYR A 2 -5.29 3.32 10.44
C TYR A 2 -5.91 3.81 9.14
N PHE A 3 -6.18 5.10 9.05
CA PHE A 3 -6.71 5.75 7.85
C PHE A 3 -5.58 6.30 6.98
N ARG A 4 -4.38 6.46 7.55
CA ARG A 4 -3.18 6.95 6.86
C ARG A 4 -1.93 6.29 7.44
N ALA A 5 -0.93 6.06 6.59
CA ALA A 5 0.34 5.47 7.00
C ALA A 5 1.09 6.29 8.08
N GLY A 6 0.87 7.61 8.15
CA GLY A 6 1.48 8.46 9.18
C GLY A 6 0.93 8.25 10.60
N GLN A 7 -0.11 7.44 10.77
CA GLN A 7 -0.68 7.10 12.08
C GLN A 7 -0.04 5.84 12.69
N TYR A 8 0.92 5.23 12.01
CA TYR A 8 1.55 4.01 12.51
C TYR A 8 2.36 4.29 13.78
N PRO A 9 2.25 3.43 14.80
CA PRO A 9 2.93 3.62 16.08
C PRO A 9 4.45 3.69 15.91
N ALA A 10 5.00 2.90 14.98
CA ALA A 10 6.42 2.90 14.63
C ALA A 10 6.96 4.23 14.05
N LEU A 11 6.07 5.14 13.63
CA LEU A 11 6.41 6.44 13.03
C LEU A 11 6.10 7.62 13.97
N THR A 12 5.60 7.34 15.17
CA THR A 12 5.24 8.35 16.16
C THR A 12 6.47 9.16 16.58
N GLY A 13 6.35 10.48 16.59
CA GLY A 13 7.47 11.38 16.97
C GLY A 13 8.45 11.72 15.83
N LYS A 14 8.31 11.14 14.63
CA LYS A 14 9.12 11.51 13.46
C LYS A 14 8.48 12.64 12.65
N PRO A 15 9.27 13.56 12.05
CA PRO A 15 8.74 14.59 11.16
C PRO A 15 8.10 13.98 9.91
N LYS A 16 7.03 14.61 9.40
CA LYS A 16 6.23 14.08 8.26
C LYS A 16 7.06 13.73 7.02
N ALA A 17 8.12 14.49 6.75
CA ALA A 17 9.02 14.22 5.62
C ALA A 17 9.78 12.90 5.79
N GLU A 18 10.24 12.59 7.01
CA GLU A 18 10.94 11.35 7.33
C GLU A 18 9.98 10.17 7.35
N GLN A 19 8.77 10.34 7.88
CA GLN A 19 7.72 9.32 7.82
C GLN A 19 7.45 8.88 6.38
N ARG A 20 7.32 9.83 5.43
CA ARG A 20 7.12 9.51 4.01
C ARG A 20 8.29 8.74 3.42
N LYS A 21 9.53 9.10 3.77
CA LYS A 21 10.73 8.39 3.30
C LYS A 21 10.77 6.96 3.82
N ILE A 22 10.48 6.75 5.11
CA ILE A 22 10.45 5.42 5.74
C ILE A 22 9.36 4.56 5.10
N VAL A 23 8.15 5.10 4.95
CA VAL A 23 7.04 4.37 4.31
C VAL A 23 7.37 4.03 2.85
N ALA A 24 7.91 4.98 2.08
CA ALA A 24 8.29 4.73 0.69
C ALA A 24 9.39 3.66 0.57
N ALA A 25 10.40 3.70 1.44
CA ALA A 25 11.46 2.71 1.49
C ALA A 25 10.93 1.32 1.91
N ALA A 26 10.07 1.28 2.93
CA ALA A 26 9.45 0.05 3.42
C ALA A 26 8.59 -0.64 2.34
N ILE A 27 7.73 0.12 1.66
CA ILE A 27 6.90 -0.39 0.56
C ILE A 27 7.78 -0.91 -0.58
N ARG A 28 8.82 -0.17 -0.97
CA ARG A 28 9.73 -0.58 -2.05
C ARG A 28 10.48 -1.88 -1.73
N THR A 29 10.86 -2.07 -0.47
CA THR A 29 11.65 -3.23 -0.04
C THR A 29 10.78 -4.47 0.17
N TYR A 30 9.68 -4.36 0.91
CA TYR A 30 8.89 -5.50 1.37
C TYR A 30 7.56 -5.70 0.62
N ASN A 31 7.11 -4.73 -0.17
CA ASN A 31 5.84 -4.79 -0.90
C ASN A 31 5.98 -4.41 -2.38
N LYS A 32 6.89 -5.09 -3.10
CA LYS A 32 7.13 -4.89 -4.53
C LYS A 32 5.89 -5.07 -5.42
N HIS A 33 4.91 -5.85 -4.95
CA HIS A 33 3.66 -6.11 -5.65
C HIS A 33 2.55 -5.11 -5.35
N SER A 34 2.78 -4.12 -4.48
CA SER A 34 1.80 -3.06 -4.18
C SER A 34 1.33 -2.36 -5.45
N SER A 35 2.28 -1.88 -6.26
CA SER A 35 1.95 -1.21 -7.53
C SER A 35 1.18 -2.12 -8.49
N LEU A 36 1.58 -3.40 -8.60
CA LEU A 36 0.89 -4.37 -9.46
C LEU A 36 -0.56 -4.59 -9.01
N ARG A 37 -0.80 -4.76 -7.70
CA ARG A 37 -2.15 -4.94 -7.14
C ARG A 37 -3.00 -3.70 -7.34
N PHE A 38 -2.43 -2.52 -7.09
CA PHE A 38 -3.08 -1.23 -7.33
C PHE A 38 -3.55 -1.10 -8.79
N PHE A 39 -2.65 -1.33 -9.75
CA PHE A 39 -2.99 -1.26 -11.17
C PHE A 39 -3.98 -2.36 -11.58
N ALA A 40 -3.85 -3.58 -11.06
CA ALA A 40 -4.80 -4.65 -11.33
C ALA A 40 -6.21 -4.28 -10.88
N VAL A 41 -6.37 -3.76 -9.65
CA VAL A 41 -7.66 -3.30 -9.11
C VAL A 41 -8.21 -2.14 -9.95
N LEU A 42 -7.37 -1.17 -10.30
CA LEU A 42 -7.76 -0.02 -11.13
C LEU A 42 -8.23 -0.44 -12.53
N ILE A 43 -7.51 -1.36 -13.19
CA ILE A 43 -7.88 -1.91 -14.50
C ILE A 43 -9.19 -2.69 -14.41
N VAL A 44 -9.39 -3.51 -13.38
CA VAL A 44 -10.63 -4.26 -13.17
C VAL A 44 -11.80 -3.30 -12.97
N LEU A 45 -11.64 -2.27 -12.14
CA LEU A 45 -12.66 -1.25 -11.90
C LEU A 45 -13.00 -0.49 -13.19
N LEU A 46 -12.01 0.02 -13.91
CA LEU A 46 -12.24 0.74 -15.18
C LEU A 46 -12.82 -0.16 -16.27
N GLY A 47 -12.31 -1.39 -16.42
CA GLY A 47 -12.78 -2.36 -17.39
C GLY A 47 -14.19 -2.87 -17.12
N SER A 48 -14.63 -2.84 -15.86
CA SER A 48 -16.01 -3.21 -15.50
C SER A 48 -17.05 -2.20 -15.98
N ILE A 49 -16.68 -0.93 -16.17
CA ILE A 49 -17.60 0.15 -16.57
C ILE A 49 -18.34 -0.17 -17.89
N PRO A 50 -17.65 -0.48 -19.01
CA PRO A 50 -18.34 -0.80 -20.26
C PRO A 50 -19.14 -2.12 -20.18
N LEU A 51 -18.62 -3.14 -19.47
CA LEU A 51 -19.33 -4.42 -19.28
C LEU A 51 -20.68 -4.22 -18.58
N VAL A 52 -20.66 -3.43 -17.51
CA VAL A 52 -21.83 -3.19 -16.67
C VAL A 52 -22.80 -2.24 -17.37
N SER A 53 -22.30 -1.21 -18.07
CA SER A 53 -23.13 -0.32 -18.89
C SER A 53 -23.92 -1.07 -19.97
N ASN A 54 -23.29 -2.02 -20.67
CA ASN A 54 -23.96 -2.85 -21.67
C ASN A 54 -24.99 -3.79 -21.03
N PHE A 55 -24.65 -4.44 -19.92
CA PHE A 55 -25.55 -5.35 -19.21
C PHE A 55 -26.83 -4.66 -18.72
N TRP A 56 -26.72 -3.47 -18.11
CA TRP A 56 -27.89 -2.71 -17.66
C TRP A 56 -28.63 -1.99 -18.79
N GLY A 57 -27.96 -1.77 -19.92
CA GLY A 57 -28.60 -1.31 -21.16
C GLY A 57 -29.63 -2.32 -21.69
N TYR A 58 -29.34 -3.62 -21.58
CA TYR A 58 -30.26 -4.68 -21.98
C TYR A 58 -31.47 -4.84 -21.06
N THR A 59 -31.36 -4.50 -19.78
CA THR A 59 -32.42 -4.67 -18.78
C THR A 59 -33.33 -3.44 -18.63
N GLY A 60 -33.08 -2.36 -19.36
CA GLY A 60 -33.85 -1.12 -19.29
C GLY A 60 -33.63 -0.30 -18.00
N LEU A 61 -32.78 -0.77 -17.07
CA LEU A 61 -32.51 -0.13 -15.78
C LEU A 61 -31.30 0.82 -15.80
N ARG A 62 -30.78 1.13 -17.00
CA ARG A 62 -29.54 1.89 -17.22
C ARG A 62 -29.46 3.23 -16.45
N ASN A 63 -30.57 3.94 -16.28
CA ASN A 63 -30.55 5.30 -15.69
C ASN A 63 -30.23 5.34 -14.20
N VAL A 64 -30.66 4.34 -13.42
CA VAL A 64 -30.39 4.30 -11.97
C VAL A 64 -28.99 3.70 -11.71
N TRP A 65 -28.64 2.66 -12.46
CA TRP A 65 -27.36 1.97 -12.30
C TRP A 65 -26.18 2.76 -12.85
N SER A 66 -26.36 3.61 -13.86
CA SER A 66 -25.29 4.48 -14.36
C SER A 66 -24.80 5.49 -13.32
N LEU A 67 -25.67 5.89 -12.38
CA LEU A 67 -25.34 6.78 -11.27
C LEU A 67 -24.78 6.01 -10.06
N LEU A 68 -25.31 4.83 -9.76
CA LEU A 68 -24.89 4.04 -8.60
C LEU A 68 -23.58 3.26 -8.83
N TRP A 69 -23.31 2.82 -10.06
CA TRP A 69 -22.11 2.06 -10.39
C TRP A 69 -20.79 2.79 -10.07
N PRO A 70 -20.56 4.05 -10.50
CA PRO A 70 -19.33 4.76 -10.15
C PRO A 70 -19.18 4.97 -8.63
N LEU A 71 -20.28 5.15 -7.90
CA LEU A 71 -20.26 5.23 -6.43
C LEU A 71 -19.83 3.91 -5.80
N ALA A 72 -20.38 2.79 -6.29
CA ALA A 72 -19.98 1.44 -5.84
C ALA A 72 -18.50 1.17 -6.14
N CYS A 73 -18.02 1.53 -7.33
CA CYS A 73 -16.61 1.45 -7.70
C CYS A 73 -15.71 2.26 -6.75
N GLY A 74 -16.08 3.50 -6.47
CA GLY A 74 -15.35 4.36 -5.53
C GLY A 74 -15.31 3.78 -4.12
N LEU A 75 -16.42 3.21 -3.64
CA LEU A 75 -16.50 2.56 -2.33
C LEU A 75 -15.61 1.32 -2.26
N ILE A 76 -15.64 0.46 -3.28
CA ILE A 76 -14.78 -0.74 -3.35
C ILE A 76 -13.31 -0.35 -3.35
N PHE A 77 -12.96 0.66 -4.15
CA PHE A 77 -11.59 1.17 -4.20
C PHE A 77 -11.13 1.75 -2.85
N TYR A 78 -12.01 2.49 -2.17
CA TYR A 78 -11.72 3.02 -0.84
C TYR A 78 -11.50 1.93 0.20
N VAL A 79 -12.33 0.88 0.21
CA VAL A 79 -12.15 -0.28 1.08
C VAL A 79 -10.86 -1.03 0.77
N TYR A 80 -10.51 -1.16 -0.51
CA TYR A 80 -9.24 -1.73 -0.94
C TYR A 80 -8.05 -0.93 -0.41
N GLU A 81 -8.04 0.40 -0.52
CA GLU A 81 -6.96 1.23 0.03
C GLU A 81 -6.85 1.09 1.55
N LEU A 82 -7.98 1.07 2.27
CA LEU A 82 -8.01 0.83 3.71
C LEU A 82 -7.39 -0.52 4.06
N TRP A 83 -7.71 -1.57 3.30
CA TRP A 83 -7.13 -2.89 3.47
C TRP A 83 -5.62 -2.89 3.18
N GLU A 84 -5.19 -2.20 2.13
CA GLU A 84 -3.78 -2.10 1.76
C GLU A 84 -2.95 -1.37 2.83
N ILE A 85 -3.47 -0.29 3.38
CA ILE A 85 -2.86 0.46 4.50
C ILE A 85 -2.76 -0.44 5.73
N ASN A 86 -3.87 -1.04 6.17
CA ASN A 86 -3.90 -1.80 7.44
C ASN A 86 -3.22 -3.17 7.37
N GLY A 87 -3.03 -3.73 6.18
CA GLY A 87 -2.43 -5.05 6.00
C GLY A 87 -0.98 -4.98 5.51
N PRO A 88 -0.76 -5.04 4.18
CA PRO A 88 0.57 -5.19 3.61
C PRO A 88 1.48 -3.97 3.86
N VAL A 89 0.95 -2.74 3.86
CA VAL A 89 1.76 -1.54 4.12
C VAL A 89 2.18 -1.48 5.59
N LEU A 90 1.28 -1.76 6.53
CA LEU A 90 1.61 -1.84 7.96
C LEU A 90 2.72 -2.87 8.22
N ARG A 91 2.56 -4.09 7.70
CA ARG A 91 3.56 -5.17 7.85
C ARG A 91 4.93 -4.77 7.26
N ALA A 92 4.93 -4.12 6.09
CA ALA A 92 6.17 -3.65 5.46
C ALA A 92 6.88 -2.61 6.32
N VAL A 93 6.15 -1.67 6.92
CA VAL A 93 6.74 -0.64 7.80
C VAL A 93 7.26 -1.26 9.09
N ASP A 94 6.51 -2.15 9.73
CA ASP A 94 6.94 -2.82 10.95
C ASP A 94 8.23 -3.64 10.73
N GLN A 95 8.31 -4.38 9.62
CA GLN A 95 9.51 -5.12 9.24
C GLN A 95 10.70 -4.19 8.98
N TYR A 96 10.49 -3.11 8.22
CA TYR A 96 11.55 -2.17 7.89
C TYR A 96 12.11 -1.48 9.14
N VAL A 97 11.25 -1.06 10.07
CA VAL A 97 11.68 -0.44 11.34
C VAL A 97 12.40 -1.46 12.24
N ALA A 98 11.94 -2.70 12.30
CA ALA A 98 12.63 -3.77 13.04
C ALA A 98 14.04 -4.04 12.47
N THR A 99 14.19 -4.06 11.15
CA THR A 99 15.50 -4.23 10.50
C THR A 99 16.43 -3.05 10.76
N LEU A 100 15.92 -1.81 10.73
CA LEU A 100 16.71 -0.62 11.10
C LEU A 100 17.18 -0.69 12.57
N ALA A 101 16.32 -1.13 13.49
CA ALA A 101 16.69 -1.28 14.89
C ALA A 101 17.81 -2.31 15.09
N GLN A 102 17.78 -3.43 14.35
CA GLN A 102 18.84 -4.44 14.38
C GLN A 102 20.17 -3.90 13.83
N GLN A 103 20.14 -3.09 12.77
CA GLN A 103 21.34 -2.46 12.21
C GLN A 103 22.00 -1.47 13.18
N CYS A 104 21.21 -0.75 13.99
CA CYS A 104 21.77 0.13 15.03
C CYS A 104 22.38 -0.63 16.22
N ILE A 105 21.96 -1.88 16.45
CA ILE A 105 22.43 -2.72 17.58
C ILE A 105 23.68 -3.52 17.21
N GLN A 106 24.03 -3.61 15.93
CA GLN A 106 25.25 -4.26 15.47
C GLN A 106 26.35 -3.19 15.39
N PRO A 107 27.13 -2.93 16.47
CA PRO A 107 28.30 -2.07 16.36
C PRO A 107 29.22 -2.71 15.34
N ASP A 108 29.81 -1.88 14.48
CA ASP A 108 30.77 -2.27 13.46
C ASP A 108 31.67 -3.40 13.99
N ALA A 109 31.44 -4.61 13.49
CA ALA A 109 32.37 -5.70 13.72
C ALA A 109 33.72 -5.18 13.21
N PRO A 110 34.77 -5.16 14.05
CA PRO A 110 36.07 -4.66 13.61
C PRO A 110 36.46 -5.46 12.38
N ALA A 111 36.84 -4.75 11.30
CA ALA A 111 37.42 -5.34 10.12
C ALA A 111 38.52 -6.28 10.57
N SER A 112 38.24 -7.58 10.58
CA SER A 112 39.16 -8.61 11.00
C SER A 112 40.33 -8.54 10.03
N GLY A 113 41.46 -8.07 10.53
CA GLY A 113 42.71 -7.96 9.81
C GLY A 113 43.05 -9.30 9.14
N GLY A 114 43.10 -9.27 7.81
CA GLY A 114 43.79 -10.27 7.01
C GLY A 114 45.14 -9.71 6.60
N SER A 115 46.06 -9.55 7.55
CA SER A 115 47.50 -9.47 7.29
C SER A 115 48.08 -10.82 7.68
N ALA A 116 48.54 -11.56 6.68
CA ALA A 116 49.53 -12.65 6.73
C ALA A 116 49.44 -13.33 5.35
N GLY A 117 50.45 -13.43 4.51
CA GLY A 117 51.87 -13.03 4.54
C GLY A 117 52.46 -13.41 3.19
#